data_AF-A0A2W4L3H6-F1
#
_entry.id   AF-A0A2W4L3H6-F1
#
_cell.length_a   1.000
_cell.length_b   1.000
_cell.length_c   1.000
_cell.angle_alpha   90.00
_cell.angle_beta   90.00
_cell.angle_gamma   90.00
#
_symmetry.space_group_name_H-M   'P 1'
#
loop_
_entity.id
_entity.type
_entity.pdbx_description
1 polymer ?
#
loop_
_entity_poly.entity_id
_entity_poly.type
_entity_poly.pdbx_seq_one_letter_code
_entity_poly.pdbx_strand_id
1 'polypeptide(L)' 'GEGTAAAYLGDDLTDEDAFQAIDGRGLAVLVRPALRPSRASLWLRPPNELLAFLERWQQAAGNARAHNE' A
#
# COMPACT_ATOMS: atom_id res chain seq x y z
N GLY A 1 14.06 1.09 8.71
CA GLY A 1 14.48 0.67 10.06
C GLY A 1 13.32 -0.01 10.75
N GLU A 2 13.54 -0.60 11.93
CA GLU A 2 12.40 -1.03 12.76
C GLU A 2 11.46 0.17 13.00
N GLY A 3 10.16 -0.03 12.76
CA GLY A 3 9.14 1.03 12.85
C GLY A 3 8.86 1.83 11.56
N THR A 4 9.49 1.52 10.42
CA THR A 4 9.17 2.18 9.14
C THR A 4 7.87 1.63 8.54
N ALA A 5 6.86 2.49 8.37
CA ALA A 5 5.65 2.15 7.61
C ALA A 5 5.99 2.02 6.12
N ALA A 6 5.70 0.85 5.53
CA ALA A 6 5.91 0.56 4.13
C ALA A 6 4.62 0.03 3.49
N ALA A 7 4.39 0.38 2.22
CA ALA A 7 3.30 -0.14 1.42
C ALA A 7 3.80 -0.49 0.01
N TYR A 8 3.33 -1.61 -0.54
CA TYR A 8 3.60 -2.05 -1.90
C TYR A 8 2.29 -2.05 -2.69
N LEU A 9 2.28 -1.36 -3.83
CA LEU A 9 1.11 -1.18 -4.69
C LEU A 9 1.40 -1.84 -6.04
N GLY A 10 0.58 -2.80 -6.43
CA GLY A 10 0.73 -3.56 -7.67
C GLY A 10 -0.60 -3.82 -8.37
N ASP A 11 -0.61 -3.94 -9.70
CA ASP A 11 -1.81 -4.06 -10.53
C ASP A 11 -1.95 -5.44 -11.21
N ASP A 12 -0.86 -6.18 -11.34
CA ASP A 12 -0.79 -7.40 -12.13
C ASP A 12 -0.34 -8.64 -11.34
N LEU A 13 -0.20 -9.79 -12.00
CA LEU A 13 0.15 -11.05 -11.34
C LEU A 13 1.62 -11.12 -10.92
N THR A 14 2.49 -10.28 -11.49
CA THR A 14 3.92 -10.24 -11.18
C THR A 14 4.17 -9.70 -9.77
N ASP A 15 3.22 -8.91 -9.26
CA ASP A 15 3.25 -8.32 -7.92
C ASP A 15 2.91 -9.30 -6.79
N GLU A 16 2.39 -10.49 -7.08
CA GLU A 16 1.93 -11.44 -6.06
C GLU A 16 3.07 -11.93 -5.14
N ASP A 17 4.29 -12.06 -5.69
CA ASP A 17 5.48 -12.41 -4.92
C ASP A 17 5.90 -11.26 -3.99
N ALA A 18 5.72 -10.02 -4.42
CA ALA A 18 6.00 -8.84 -3.62
C ALA A 18 4.94 -8.66 -2.50
N PHE A 19 3.68 -8.94 -2.78
CA PHE A 19 2.62 -8.99 -1.75
C PHE A 19 2.94 -10.02 -0.67
N GLN A 20 3.44 -11.20 -1.05
CA GLN A 20 3.93 -12.19 -0.09
C GLN A 20 5.14 -11.68 0.71
N ALA A 21 6.09 -11.03 0.05
CA ALA A 21 7.34 -10.61 0.70
C ALA A 21 7.14 -9.49 1.74
N ILE A 22 6.16 -8.60 1.52
CA ILE A 22 5.84 -7.51 2.43
C ILE A 22 4.88 -7.92 3.56
N ASP A 23 4.26 -9.10 3.48
CA ASP A 23 3.34 -9.59 4.49
C ASP A 23 3.99 -9.62 5.89
N GLY A 24 3.26 -9.10 6.88
CA GLY A 24 3.74 -8.92 8.25
C GLY A 24 4.80 -7.81 8.47
N ARG A 25 5.25 -7.11 7.42
CA ARG A 25 6.24 -6.01 7.50
C ARG A 25 5.74 -4.69 6.94
N GLY A 26 4.66 -4.71 6.18
CA GLY A 26 4.04 -3.55 5.58
C GLY A 26 2.70 -3.92 4.94
N LEU A 27 2.20 -3.02 4.09
CA LEU A 27 0.87 -3.14 3.49
C LEU A 27 0.97 -3.58 2.03
N ALA A 28 0.36 -4.72 1.68
CA ALA A 28 0.20 -5.16 0.30
C ALA A 28 -1.13 -4.67 -0.28
N VAL A 29 -1.09 -3.95 -1.41
CA VAL A 29 -2.26 -3.31 -2.02
C VAL A 29 -2.37 -3.65 -3.50
N LEU A 30 -3.49 -4.25 -3.88
CA LEU A 30 -3.85 -4.51 -5.27
C LEU A 30 -4.54 -3.28 -5.86
N VAL A 31 -4.05 -2.76 -6.98
CA VAL A 31 -4.57 -1.53 -7.62
C VAL A 31 -5.09 -1.86 -9.00
N ARG A 32 -6.40 -2.08 -9.14
CA ARG A 32 -7.00 -2.40 -10.45
C ARG A 32 -8.51 -2.19 -10.49
N PRO A 33 -9.14 -2.06 -11.67
CA PRO A 33 -10.58 -1.78 -11.77
C PRO A 33 -11.52 -2.91 -11.30
N ALA A 34 -11.07 -4.17 -11.32
CA ALA A 34 -11.88 -5.34 -10.97
C ALA A 34 -11.19 -6.16 -9.88
N LEU A 35 -11.93 -6.68 -8.90
CA LEU A 35 -11.34 -7.56 -7.88
C LEU A 35 -10.95 -8.91 -8.50
N ARG A 36 -9.89 -9.54 -7.98
CA ARG A 36 -9.52 -10.93 -8.25
C ARG A 36 -8.96 -11.57 -6.98
N PRO A 37 -8.86 -12.91 -6.92
CA PRO A 37 -8.00 -13.55 -5.94
C PRO A 37 -6.57 -12.98 -6.04
N SER A 38 -6.07 -12.48 -4.92
CA SER A 38 -4.74 -11.89 -4.78
C SER A 38 -4.28 -12.05 -3.34
N ARG A 39 -2.96 -12.04 -3.13
CA ARG A 39 -2.32 -12.06 -1.82
C ARG A 39 -2.26 -10.68 -1.17
N ALA A 40 -2.71 -9.64 -1.87
CA ALA A 40 -2.84 -8.31 -1.30
C ALA A 40 -3.88 -8.28 -0.15
N SER A 41 -3.56 -7.56 0.92
CA SER A 41 -4.46 -7.36 2.06
C SER A 41 -5.56 -6.34 1.75
N LEU A 42 -5.31 -5.44 0.78
CA LEU A 42 -6.25 -4.42 0.34
C LEU A 42 -6.37 -4.39 -1.18
N TRP A 43 -7.52 -3.91 -1.65
CA TRP A 43 -7.77 -3.62 -3.05
C TRP A 43 -8.25 -2.17 -3.21
N LEU A 44 -7.68 -1.46 -4.18
CA LEU A 44 -8.07 -0.12 -4.58
C LEU A 44 -8.48 -0.12 -6.05
N ARG A 45 -9.58 0.56 -6.34
CA ARG A 45 -10.06 0.84 -7.70
C ARG A 45 -9.52 2.20 -8.18
N PRO A 46 -8.62 2.22 -9.17
CA PRO A 46 -8.10 3.47 -9.71
C PRO A 46 -9.13 4.19 -10.59
N PRO A 47 -8.96 5.52 -10.82
CA PRO A 47 -7.88 6.35 -10.27
C PRO A 47 -8.20 6.95 -8.89
N ASN A 48 -9.48 7.16 -8.55
CA ASN A 48 -9.87 7.96 -7.39
C ASN A 48 -9.43 7.37 -6.05
N GLU A 49 -9.59 6.06 -5.83
CA GLU A 49 -9.25 5.43 -4.55
C GLU A 49 -7.73 5.38 -4.34
N LEU A 50 -6.98 5.19 -5.42
CA LEU A 50 -5.52 5.24 -5.40
C LEU A 50 -5.02 6.63 -4.99
N LEU A 51 -5.54 7.69 -5.63
CA LEU A 51 -5.16 9.06 -5.31
C LEU A 51 -5.51 9.41 -3.85
N ALA A 52 -6.72 9.07 -3.40
CA ALA A 52 -7.15 9.31 -2.03
C ALA A 52 -6.29 8.53 -1.01
N PHE A 53 -5.82 7.32 -1.36
CA PHE A 53 -4.88 6.57 -0.53
C PHE A 53 -3.53 7.28 -0.42
N LEU A 54 -2.96 7.71 -1.55
CA LEU A 54 -1.65 8.38 -1.58
C LEU A 54 -1.67 9.72 -0.85
N GLU A 55 -2.74 10.50 -0.99
CA GLU A 55 -2.93 11.75 -0.23
C GLU A 55 -2.94 11.48 1.28
N ARG A 56 -3.74 10.52 1.75
CA ARG A 56 -3.78 10.15 3.17
C ARG A 56 -2.44 9.60 3.66
N TRP A 57 -1.76 8.78 2.85
CA TRP A 57 -0.45 8.25 3.15
C TRP A 57 0.58 9.36 3.33
N GLN A 58 0.59 10.35 2.43
CA GLN A 58 1.48 11.51 2.52
C GLN A 58 1.23 12.32 3.80
N GLN A 59 -0.04 12.56 4.16
CA GLN A 59 -0.37 13.26 5.41
C GLN A 59 0.08 12.49 6.64
N ALA A 60 -0.16 11.18 6.68
CA ALA A 60 0.29 10.33 7.78
C ALA A 60 1.82 10.28 7.89
N ALA A 61 2.53 10.14 6.75
CA ALA A 61 3.98 10.12 6.69
C ALA A 61 4.63 11.49 6.98
N GLY A 62 3.92 12.59 6.70
CA GLY A 62 4.32 13.94 7.08
C GLY A 62 4.16 14.20 8.58
N ASN A 63 3.03 13.76 9.16
CA ASN A 63 2.78 13.86 10.60
C ASN A 63 3.76 13.02 11.42
N ALA A 64 4.19 11.86 10.89
CA ALA A 64 5.21 11.02 11.51
C ALA A 64 6.59 11.72 11.61
N ARG A 65 6.88 12.70 10.75
CA ARG A 65 8.13 13.48 10.81
C ARG A 65 8.08 14.54 11.91
N ALA A 66 6.92 15.17 12.14
CA ALA A 66 6.75 16.22 13.14
C ALA A 66 6.66 15.70 14.59
N HIS A 67 6.40 14.40 14.79
CA HIS A 67 6.30 13.78 16.12
C HIS A 67 7.64 13.20 16.63
N ASN A 68 8.72 13.37 15.86
CA ASN A 68 10.04 12.83 16.17
C ASN A 68 11.09 13.95 16.34
N GLU A 69 10.64 15.18 16.57
CA GLU A 69 11.44 16.37 16.90
C GLU A 69 11.15 16.84 18.34
#